data_AF-A0A1C0B737-F1
#
_entry.id   AF-A0A1C0B737-F1
#
_cell.length_a   1.000
_cell.length_b   1.000
_cell.length_c   1.000
_cell.angle_alpha   90.00
_cell.angle_beta   90.00
_cell.angle_gamma   90.00
#
_symmetry.space_group_name_H-M   'P 1'
#
loop_
_entity.id
_entity.type
_entity.pdbx_description
1 polymer ?
#
loop_
_entity_poly.entity_id
_entity_poly.type
_entity_poly.pdbx_seq_one_letter_code
_entity_poly.pdbx_strand_id
1 'polypeptide(L)'
;MKKIKYKLTKINSHWNKYYFIKEFFQKKINFTDEVKTNYYGDLNNYFHDTLVLVKPFEKIKSEKDYISQIIVLLQVIYTQQDLIDELLYIFKLQKSTNEDKNPNRDIRNELIGHPISRDKRDNNKLKSSILFDIVNKDENYISYAKYSMKESELKKYSVQEIIENHKIFLNKYLDKILNKIEKEIKEYHEQIKKVFEIPLLNQFDYLDKIDKNLLSGISYIFEKDSLKYYYQNMRKHRRYLYCLKQYKKALKSVIKNEEDKTKYYSLIEIYDREQLQKKDKVFTIDFYTKKYKDNEVVLKELKNMELNFYDDAEYYASLNFLSENEKN
;
A
#
# COMPACT_ATOMS: atom_id res chain seq x y z
N MET A 1 -6.79 -21.13 1.18
CA MET A 1 -5.73 -20.11 1.03
C MET A 1 -6.02 -18.97 0.05
N LYS A 2 -6.82 -19.14 -1.02
CA LYS A 2 -7.14 -18.05 -1.98
C LYS A 2 -7.62 -16.74 -1.32
N LYS A 3 -8.55 -16.83 -0.35
CA LYS A 3 -9.05 -15.66 0.40
C LYS A 3 -7.95 -14.91 1.17
N ILE A 4 -7.03 -15.64 1.81
CA ILE A 4 -5.87 -15.06 2.51
C ILE A 4 -4.94 -14.35 1.54
N LYS A 5 -4.62 -15.01 0.42
CA LYS A 5 -3.80 -14.42 -0.65
C LYS A 5 -4.40 -13.10 -1.15
N TYR A 6 -5.71 -13.08 -1.41
CA TYR A 6 -6.43 -11.86 -1.80
C TYR A 6 -6.30 -10.73 -0.76
N LYS A 7 -6.46 -11.04 0.53
CA LYS A 7 -6.32 -10.05 1.60
C LYS A 7 -4.91 -9.46 1.64
N LEU A 8 -3.87 -10.28 1.60
CA LEU A 8 -2.47 -9.80 1.55
C LEU A 8 -2.23 -8.91 0.34
N THR A 9 -2.69 -9.32 -0.85
CA THR A 9 -2.59 -8.51 -2.06
C THR A 9 -3.31 -7.16 -1.92
N LYS A 10 -4.50 -7.14 -1.30
CA LYS A 10 -5.24 -5.90 -1.02
C LYS A 10 -4.47 -4.99 -0.05
N ILE A 11 -3.92 -5.55 1.04
CA ILE A 11 -3.08 -4.81 2.00
C ILE A 11 -1.85 -4.23 1.29
N ASN A 12 -1.16 -5.02 0.46
CA ASN A 12 0.00 -4.57 -0.32
C ASN A 12 -0.34 -3.46 -1.32
N SER A 13 -1.49 -3.55 -1.99
CA SER A 13 -1.98 -2.49 -2.88
C SER A 13 -2.21 -1.18 -2.10
N HIS A 14 -2.83 -1.26 -0.93
CA HIS A 14 -3.02 -0.10 -0.06
C HIS A 14 -1.70 0.44 0.51
N TRP A 15 -0.76 -0.43 0.86
CA TRP A 15 0.59 -0.04 1.29
C TRP A 15 1.25 0.86 0.24
N ASN A 16 1.37 0.36 -0.99
CA ASN A 16 2.03 1.09 -2.07
C ASN A 16 1.32 2.39 -2.43
N LYS A 17 -0.01 2.39 -2.42
CA LYS A 17 -0.81 3.57 -2.78
C LYS A 17 -0.82 4.66 -1.70
N TYR A 18 -0.79 4.27 -0.43
CA TYR A 18 -1.04 5.17 0.69
C TYR A 18 0.15 5.26 1.65
N TYR A 19 0.53 4.16 2.31
CA TYR A 19 1.53 4.19 3.38
C TYR A 19 2.95 4.46 2.90
N PHE A 20 3.32 3.95 1.72
CA PHE A 20 4.68 4.13 1.21
C PHE A 20 4.96 5.59 0.81
N ILE A 21 3.97 6.30 0.25
CA ILE A 21 4.18 7.60 -0.40
C ILE A 21 3.66 8.77 0.45
N LYS A 22 2.62 8.58 1.27
CA LYS A 22 1.89 9.70 1.90
C LYS A 22 2.21 9.81 3.38
N GLU A 23 2.78 10.94 3.77
CA GLU A 23 3.11 11.25 5.18
C GLU A 23 1.91 11.11 6.14
N PHE A 24 0.71 11.44 5.66
CA PHE A 24 -0.53 11.28 6.42
C PHE A 24 -0.68 9.87 7.00
N PHE A 25 -0.41 8.85 6.18
CA PHE A 25 -0.56 7.45 6.56
C PHE A 25 0.66 6.95 7.35
N GLN A 26 1.86 7.41 6.99
CA GLN A 26 3.10 7.07 7.68
C GLN A 26 3.06 7.43 9.18
N LYS A 27 2.45 8.57 9.54
CA LYS A 27 2.27 9.00 10.94
C LYS A 27 1.39 8.03 11.76
N LYS A 28 0.53 7.24 11.10
CA LYS A 28 -0.43 6.31 11.73
C LYS A 28 0.07 4.89 11.91
N ILE A 29 1.29 4.62 11.47
CA ILE A 29 1.98 3.33 11.56
C ILE A 29 3.34 3.50 12.24
N ASN A 30 4.02 2.39 12.53
CA ASN A 30 5.40 2.39 12.99
C ASN A 30 6.32 2.53 11.78
N PHE A 31 6.43 3.75 11.23
CA PHE A 31 7.25 4.05 10.05
C PHE A 31 8.71 4.36 10.42
N THR A 32 9.38 3.36 10.99
CA THR A 32 10.80 3.43 11.39
C THR A 32 11.72 3.45 10.17
N ASP A 33 13.02 3.75 10.36
CA ASP A 33 13.99 3.75 9.25
C ASP A 33 14.10 2.38 8.57
N GLU A 34 13.92 1.30 9.33
CA GLU A 34 13.84 -0.05 8.78
C GLU A 34 12.60 -0.24 7.89
N VAL A 35 11.43 0.22 8.33
CA VAL A 35 10.18 0.14 7.55
C VAL A 35 10.22 1.03 6.30
N LYS A 36 11.04 2.09 6.28
CA LYS A 36 11.31 2.92 5.09
C LYS A 36 12.11 2.18 4.01
N THR A 37 12.82 1.12 4.37
CA THR A 37 13.52 0.25 3.41
C THR A 37 12.53 -0.72 2.73
N ASN A 38 13.02 -1.84 2.24
CA ASN A 38 12.20 -2.92 1.68
C ASN A 38 11.60 -3.86 2.73
N TYR A 39 11.78 -3.60 4.04
CA TYR A 39 11.34 -4.50 5.13
C TYR A 39 9.89 -5.00 4.99
N TYR A 40 8.92 -4.09 4.77
CA TYR A 40 7.53 -4.50 4.55
C TYR A 40 7.38 -5.37 3.29
N GLY A 41 8.10 -5.03 2.22
CA GLY A 41 8.11 -5.80 0.97
C GLY A 41 8.65 -7.21 1.18
N ASP A 42 9.73 -7.35 1.95
CA ASP A 42 10.34 -8.64 2.29
C ASP A 42 9.38 -9.51 3.11
N LEU A 43 8.73 -8.94 4.13
CA LEU A 43 7.70 -9.63 4.90
C LEU A 43 6.56 -10.12 4.00
N ASN A 44 6.04 -9.26 3.13
CA ASN A 44 4.92 -9.59 2.26
C ASN A 44 5.28 -10.66 1.22
N ASN A 45 6.47 -10.57 0.61
CA ASN A 45 6.97 -11.56 -0.34
C ASN A 45 7.15 -12.93 0.33
N TYR A 46 7.81 -12.96 1.48
CA TYR A 46 8.00 -14.19 2.23
C TYR A 46 6.66 -14.83 2.66
N PHE A 47 5.69 -14.00 3.07
CA PHE A 47 4.34 -14.48 3.38
C PHE A 47 3.70 -15.13 2.16
N HIS A 48 3.77 -14.47 1.00
CA HIS A 48 3.20 -14.99 -0.25
C HIS A 48 3.85 -16.29 -0.71
N ASP A 49 5.18 -16.40 -0.62
CA ASP A 49 5.93 -17.59 -1.05
C ASP A 49 5.62 -18.80 -0.16
N THR A 50 5.44 -18.59 1.14
CA THR A 50 5.19 -19.68 2.09
C THR A 50 3.73 -20.11 2.19
N LEU A 51 2.77 -19.32 1.67
CA LEU A 51 1.33 -19.65 1.75
C LEU A 51 0.96 -20.98 1.07
N VAL A 52 1.67 -21.35 0.00
CA VAL A 52 1.41 -22.59 -0.73
C VAL A 52 1.85 -23.85 0.04
N LEU A 53 2.72 -23.67 1.04
CA LEU A 53 3.24 -24.77 1.86
C LEU A 53 2.25 -25.18 2.96
N VAL A 54 1.25 -24.35 3.29
CA VAL A 54 0.16 -24.73 4.19
C VAL A 54 -0.91 -25.48 3.41
N LYS A 55 -0.66 -26.77 3.20
CA LYS A 55 -1.50 -27.70 2.43
C LYS A 55 -1.63 -29.05 3.14
N PRO A 56 -2.65 -29.85 2.81
CA PRO A 56 -2.76 -31.24 3.29
C PRO A 56 -1.51 -32.05 2.90
N PHE A 57 -1.27 -33.14 3.60
CA PHE A 57 -0.16 -34.02 3.25
C PHE A 57 -0.39 -34.64 1.87
N GLU A 58 0.71 -34.78 1.14
CA GLU A 58 0.78 -35.60 -0.05
C GLU A 58 0.96 -37.06 0.35
N LYS A 59 0.78 -37.95 -0.64
CA LYS A 59 0.95 -39.38 -0.43
C LYS A 59 2.28 -39.69 0.25
N ILE A 60 2.23 -40.36 1.40
CA ILE A 60 3.43 -40.62 2.22
C ILE A 60 4.30 -41.67 1.53
N LYS A 61 5.51 -41.26 1.13
CA LYS A 61 6.46 -42.13 0.41
C LYS A 61 7.39 -42.91 1.34
N SER A 62 7.68 -42.34 2.52
CA SER A 62 8.60 -42.93 3.51
C SER A 62 8.37 -42.31 4.89
N GLU A 63 9.02 -42.87 5.91
CA GLU A 63 9.01 -42.31 7.27
C GLU A 63 9.64 -40.91 7.31
N LYS A 64 10.76 -40.73 6.59
CA LYS A 64 11.43 -39.44 6.45
C LYS A 64 10.54 -38.41 5.78
N ASP A 65 9.79 -38.83 4.76
CA ASP A 65 8.80 -37.99 4.07
C ASP A 65 7.67 -37.57 5.02
N TYR A 66 7.10 -38.50 5.80
CA TYR A 66 6.07 -38.18 6.80
C TYR A 66 6.55 -37.13 7.82
N ILE A 67 7.74 -37.34 8.41
CA ILE A 67 8.33 -36.40 9.36
C ILE A 67 8.59 -35.04 8.69
N SER A 68 9.10 -35.03 7.45
CA SER A 68 9.38 -33.80 6.71
C SER A 68 8.11 -33.00 6.44
N GLN A 69 7.02 -33.65 6.03
CA GLN A 69 5.74 -33.01 5.79
C GLN A 69 5.16 -32.39 7.07
N ILE A 70 5.26 -33.08 8.21
CA ILE A 70 4.88 -32.54 9.53
C ILE A 70 5.70 -31.30 9.87
N ILE A 71 7.03 -31.39 9.73
CA ILE A 71 7.94 -30.29 10.06
C ILE A 71 7.64 -29.06 9.20
N VAL A 72 7.53 -29.24 7.89
CA VAL A 72 7.24 -28.15 6.95
C VAL A 72 5.93 -27.46 7.31
N LEU A 73 4.84 -28.22 7.50
CA LEU A 73 3.53 -27.64 7.79
C LEU A 73 3.55 -26.83 9.09
N LEU A 74 4.02 -27.43 10.19
CA LEU A 74 4.01 -26.79 11.51
C LEU A 74 4.98 -25.61 11.59
N GLN A 75 6.17 -25.73 10.98
CA GLN A 75 7.15 -24.65 10.98
C GLN A 75 6.70 -23.45 10.15
N VAL A 76 6.10 -23.69 8.98
CA VAL A 76 5.53 -22.61 8.15
C VAL A 76 4.40 -21.90 8.88
N ILE A 77 3.50 -22.64 9.54
CA ILE A 77 2.43 -22.05 10.35
C ILE A 77 3.02 -21.16 11.44
N TYR A 78 4.00 -21.65 12.20
CA TYR A 78 4.68 -20.89 13.25
C TYR A 78 5.30 -19.60 12.71
N THR A 79 6.05 -19.69 11.61
CA THR A 79 6.67 -18.51 10.98
C THR A 79 5.61 -17.52 10.50
N GLN A 80 4.53 -17.98 9.86
CA GLN A 80 3.44 -17.09 9.43
C GLN A 80 2.71 -16.42 10.61
N GLN A 81 2.59 -17.08 11.76
CA GLN A 81 2.05 -16.46 12.97
C GLN A 81 2.94 -15.31 13.46
N ASP A 82 4.26 -15.48 13.42
CA ASP A 82 5.20 -14.42 13.80
C ASP A 82 5.23 -13.28 12.76
N LEU A 83 5.12 -13.59 11.46
CA LEU A 83 4.96 -12.55 10.41
C LEU A 83 3.69 -11.72 10.60
N ILE A 84 2.59 -12.33 11.03
CA ILE A 84 1.37 -11.57 11.38
C ILE A 84 1.65 -10.60 12.53
N ASP A 85 2.42 -11.00 13.54
CA ASP A 85 2.78 -10.09 14.63
C ASP A 85 3.64 -8.92 14.17
N GLU A 86 4.57 -9.16 13.25
CA GLU A 86 5.36 -8.09 12.62
C GLU A 86 4.47 -7.12 11.83
N LEU A 87 3.51 -7.64 11.06
CA LEU A 87 2.53 -6.80 10.37
C LEU A 87 1.67 -6.00 11.36
N LEU A 88 1.19 -6.62 12.45
CA LEU A 88 0.43 -5.92 13.48
C LEU A 88 1.26 -4.81 14.14
N TYR A 89 2.54 -5.07 14.40
CA TYR A 89 3.47 -4.06 14.88
C TYR A 89 3.59 -2.89 13.90
N ILE A 90 3.86 -3.14 12.62
CA ILE A 90 3.93 -2.08 11.60
C ILE A 90 2.65 -1.24 11.63
N PHE A 91 1.49 -1.87 11.63
CA PHE A 91 0.20 -1.18 11.65
C PHE A 91 -0.21 -0.61 13.03
N LYS A 92 0.67 -0.58 14.04
CA LYS A 92 0.35 -0.10 15.41
C LYS A 92 -0.93 -0.75 15.97
N LEU A 93 -1.09 -2.05 15.72
CA LEU A 93 -2.18 -2.86 16.25
C LEU A 93 -1.67 -3.74 17.40
N GLN A 94 -2.60 -4.16 18.25
CA GLN A 94 -2.26 -5.11 19.32
C GLN A 94 -1.78 -6.44 18.72
N LYS A 95 -0.68 -6.96 19.28
CA LYS A 95 -0.10 -8.26 18.95
C LYS A 95 -1.14 -9.38 19.07
N SER A 96 -0.95 -10.46 18.32
CA SER A 96 -1.84 -11.61 18.42
C SER A 96 -1.70 -12.33 19.77
N THR A 97 -2.79 -12.95 20.23
CA THR A 97 -2.82 -13.66 21.52
C THR A 97 -2.38 -15.12 21.38
N ASN A 98 -1.95 -15.74 22.48
CA ASN A 98 -1.54 -17.14 22.46
C ASN A 98 -2.73 -18.07 22.19
N GLU A 99 -3.91 -17.73 22.69
CA GLU A 99 -5.14 -18.49 22.48
C GLU A 99 -5.47 -18.61 20.99
N ASP A 100 -5.22 -17.54 20.21
CA ASP A 100 -5.48 -17.55 18.77
C ASP A 100 -4.43 -18.36 17.98
N LYS A 101 -3.21 -18.45 18.50
CA LYS A 101 -2.13 -19.23 17.86
C LYS A 101 -2.23 -20.72 18.15
N ASN A 102 -2.91 -21.05 19.24
CA ASN A 102 -3.15 -22.41 19.69
C ASN A 102 -4.39 -23.01 19.00
N PRO A 103 -4.43 -24.34 18.82
CA PRO A 103 -3.48 -25.34 19.32
C PRO A 103 -2.21 -25.51 18.47
N ASN A 104 -2.17 -24.93 17.26
CA ASN A 104 -1.09 -25.19 16.29
C ASN A 104 0.32 -24.89 16.83
N ARG A 105 0.48 -23.77 17.55
CA ARG A 105 1.77 -23.38 18.13
C ARG A 105 2.21 -24.34 19.22
N ASP A 106 1.29 -24.84 20.05
CA ASP A 106 1.60 -25.85 21.06
C ASP A 106 2.03 -27.17 20.43
N ILE A 107 1.30 -27.66 19.42
CA ILE A 107 1.65 -28.88 18.67
C ILE A 107 3.07 -28.77 18.10
N ARG A 108 3.39 -27.65 17.44
CA ARG A 108 4.73 -27.37 16.90
C ARG A 108 5.79 -27.32 18.00
N ASN A 109 5.49 -26.65 19.11
CA ASN A 109 6.45 -26.49 20.20
C ASN A 109 6.77 -27.82 20.87
N GLU A 110 5.78 -28.71 21.03
CA GLU A 110 6.01 -30.06 21.53
C GLU A 110 6.84 -30.89 20.54
N LEU A 111 6.43 -30.98 19.27
CA LEU A 111 7.04 -31.87 18.29
C LEU A 111 8.43 -31.43 17.80
N ILE A 112 8.62 -30.13 17.60
CA ILE A 112 9.76 -29.60 16.82
C ILE A 112 10.57 -28.61 17.67
N GLY A 113 9.90 -27.71 18.38
CA GLY A 113 10.58 -26.67 19.15
C GLY A 113 11.34 -27.21 20.36
N HIS A 114 10.67 -28.05 21.16
CA HIS A 114 11.15 -28.57 22.43
C HIS A 114 10.78 -30.06 22.61
N PRO A 115 11.23 -30.95 21.71
CA PRO A 115 10.91 -32.38 21.78
C PRO A 115 11.42 -33.05 23.06
N ILE A 116 12.42 -32.46 23.73
CA ILE A 116 12.84 -32.81 25.09
C ILE A 116 12.69 -31.56 25.95
N SER A 117 11.64 -31.53 26.78
CA SER A 117 11.33 -30.41 27.66
C SER A 117 11.84 -30.70 29.07
N ARG A 118 12.50 -29.72 29.69
CA ARG A 118 13.04 -29.81 31.06
C ARG A 118 12.57 -28.63 31.89
N ASP A 119 12.31 -28.86 33.17
CA ASP A 119 11.96 -27.79 34.10
C ASP A 119 13.22 -27.14 34.67
N LYS A 120 13.48 -25.90 34.26
CA LYS A 120 14.63 -25.11 34.74
C LYS A 120 14.54 -24.78 36.23
N ARG A 121 13.34 -24.78 36.81
CA ARG A 121 13.11 -24.45 38.23
C ARG A 121 13.25 -25.66 39.13
N ASP A 122 13.10 -26.88 38.59
CA ASP A 122 13.27 -28.14 39.30
C ASP A 122 14.52 -28.89 38.80
N ASN A 123 15.69 -28.28 39.02
CA ASN A 123 17.00 -28.86 38.74
C ASN A 123 17.15 -29.51 37.35
N ASN A 124 16.54 -28.91 36.31
CA ASN A 124 16.53 -29.42 34.94
C ASN A 124 15.95 -30.83 34.78
N LYS A 125 15.05 -31.27 35.67
CA LYS A 125 14.36 -32.55 35.54
C LYS A 125 13.58 -32.62 34.23
N LEU A 126 13.53 -33.82 33.65
CA LEU A 126 12.75 -34.10 32.44
C LEU A 126 11.27 -33.87 32.73
N LYS A 127 10.67 -32.91 32.00
CA LYS A 127 9.24 -32.63 32.06
C LYS A 127 8.49 -33.53 31.08
N SER A 128 8.93 -33.54 29.82
CA SER A 128 8.37 -34.42 28.80
C SER A 128 9.35 -34.69 27.67
N SER A 129 9.16 -35.80 26.97
CA SER A 129 9.84 -36.12 25.71
C SER A 129 8.84 -36.61 24.66
N ILE A 130 9.09 -36.29 23.40
CA ILE A 130 8.18 -36.56 22.29
C ILE A 130 8.84 -37.50 21.27
N LEU A 131 8.10 -38.50 20.80
CA LEU A 131 8.50 -39.40 19.71
C LEU A 131 7.40 -39.42 18.64
N PHE A 132 7.79 -39.29 17.37
CA PHE A 132 6.86 -39.43 16.25
C PHE A 132 6.26 -40.84 16.21
N ASP A 133 4.94 -40.95 15.98
CA ASP A 133 4.29 -42.24 15.79
C ASP A 133 4.42 -42.68 14.31
N ILE A 134 5.62 -43.16 13.97
CA ILE A 134 5.98 -43.54 12.60
C ILE A 134 5.23 -44.80 12.15
N VAL A 135 4.88 -45.69 13.08
CA VAL A 135 4.19 -46.96 12.80
C VAL A 135 2.78 -46.70 12.28
N ASN A 136 2.08 -45.72 12.86
CA ASN A 136 0.71 -45.36 12.47
C ASN A 136 0.66 -44.09 11.59
N LYS A 137 1.65 -43.93 10.69
CA LYS A 137 1.69 -42.81 9.73
C LYS A 137 0.39 -42.71 8.93
N ASP A 138 -0.17 -41.50 8.85
CA ASP A 138 -1.46 -41.22 8.23
C ASP A 138 -1.42 -39.86 7.53
N GLU A 139 -1.94 -39.79 6.30
CA GLU A 139 -1.97 -38.57 5.48
C GLU A 139 -2.90 -37.50 6.08
N ASN A 140 -3.88 -37.91 6.89
CA ASN A 140 -4.88 -37.02 7.47
C ASN A 140 -4.55 -36.61 8.90
N TYR A 141 -3.57 -37.25 9.55
CA TYR A 141 -3.30 -37.06 10.96
C TYR A 141 -1.81 -36.94 11.28
N ILE A 142 -1.52 -36.06 12.25
CA ILE A 142 -0.23 -35.98 12.93
C ILE A 142 -0.38 -36.73 14.25
N SER A 143 0.41 -37.80 14.41
CA SER A 143 0.39 -38.63 15.62
C SER A 143 1.77 -38.67 16.27
N TYR A 144 1.80 -38.59 17.60
CA TYR A 144 3.04 -38.70 18.37
C TYR A 144 2.79 -39.17 19.80
N ALA A 145 3.77 -39.86 20.36
CA ALA A 145 3.77 -40.27 21.74
C ALA A 145 4.47 -39.20 22.59
N LYS A 146 3.80 -38.77 23.66
CA LYS A 146 4.33 -37.88 24.69
C LYS A 146 4.58 -38.67 25.95
N TYR A 147 5.83 -38.68 26.39
CA TYR A 147 6.26 -39.33 27.62
C TYR A 147 6.54 -38.29 28.68
N SER A 148 6.01 -38.50 29.88
CA SER A 148 6.41 -37.84 31.12
C SER A 148 7.02 -38.88 32.06
N MET A 149 7.51 -38.48 33.24
CA MET A 149 8.06 -39.44 34.20
C MET A 149 7.05 -40.47 34.71
N LYS A 150 5.75 -40.21 34.59
CA LYS A 150 4.69 -41.06 35.18
C LYS A 150 3.71 -41.62 34.15
N GLU A 151 3.59 -40.97 33.00
CA GLU A 151 2.51 -41.23 32.05
C GLU A 151 3.03 -41.15 30.61
N SER A 152 2.49 -42.01 29.76
CA SER A 152 2.61 -41.91 28.31
C SER A 152 1.24 -41.61 27.70
N GLU A 153 1.19 -40.64 26.80
CA GLU A 153 -0.02 -40.25 26.10
C GLU A 153 0.21 -40.29 24.59
N LEU A 154 -0.71 -40.90 23.84
CA LEU A 154 -0.74 -40.79 22.38
C LEU A 154 -1.54 -39.55 22.00
N LYS A 155 -0.89 -38.58 21.36
CA LYS A 155 -1.51 -37.41 20.78
C LYS A 155 -1.81 -37.65 19.31
N LYS A 156 -2.99 -37.26 18.85
CA LYS A 156 -3.42 -37.35 17.46
C LYS A 156 -4.19 -36.09 17.07
N TYR A 157 -3.76 -35.44 15.99
CA TYR A 157 -4.36 -34.19 15.50
C TYR A 157 -4.67 -34.29 14.02
N SER A 158 -5.84 -33.77 13.60
CA SER A 158 -6.21 -33.70 12.19
C SER A 158 -5.38 -32.64 11.47
N VAL A 159 -4.74 -33.02 10.36
CA VAL A 159 -4.01 -32.09 9.49
C VAL A 159 -4.94 -31.02 8.93
N GLN A 160 -6.16 -31.43 8.56
CA GLN A 160 -7.16 -30.50 8.03
C GLN A 160 -7.59 -29.47 9.09
N GLU A 161 -7.75 -29.90 10.33
CA GLU A 161 -8.11 -29.02 11.44
C GLU A 161 -6.98 -28.03 11.76
N ILE A 162 -5.73 -28.49 11.79
CA ILE A 162 -4.54 -27.62 11.94
C ILE A 162 -4.52 -26.52 10.87
N ILE A 163 -4.75 -26.90 9.61
CA ILE A 163 -4.80 -25.97 8.49
C ILE A 163 -5.98 -24.99 8.65
N GLU A 164 -7.15 -25.45 9.09
CA GLU A 164 -8.31 -24.58 9.26
C GLU A 164 -8.15 -23.60 10.42
N ASN A 165 -7.62 -24.06 11.57
CA ASN A 165 -7.27 -23.21 12.70
C ASN A 165 -6.31 -22.10 12.27
N HIS A 166 -5.31 -22.43 11.44
CA HIS A 166 -4.40 -21.42 10.89
C HIS A 166 -5.11 -20.44 9.97
N LYS A 167 -6.02 -20.89 9.10
CA LYS A 167 -6.82 -19.98 8.26
C LYS A 167 -7.67 -19.04 9.11
N ILE A 168 -8.25 -19.51 10.21
CA ILE A 168 -9.04 -18.69 11.13
C ILE A 168 -8.16 -17.61 11.74
N PHE A 169 -6.98 -17.99 12.26
CA PHE A 169 -5.97 -17.05 12.78
C PHE A 169 -5.61 -15.98 11.73
N LEU A 170 -5.19 -16.39 10.53
CA LEU A 170 -4.81 -15.47 9.46
C LEU A 170 -5.95 -14.53 9.07
N ASN A 171 -7.16 -15.05 8.92
CA ASN A 171 -8.32 -14.22 8.56
C ASN A 171 -8.59 -13.15 9.63
N LYS A 172 -8.60 -13.54 10.91
CA LYS A 172 -8.87 -12.64 12.04
C LYS A 172 -7.95 -11.43 12.03
N TYR A 173 -6.64 -11.65 11.88
CA TYR A 173 -5.67 -10.56 11.96
C TYR A 173 -5.54 -9.75 10.68
N LEU A 174 -5.64 -10.39 9.51
CA LEU A 174 -5.68 -9.66 8.24
C LEU A 174 -6.95 -8.80 8.12
N ASP A 175 -8.09 -9.24 8.66
CA ASP A 175 -9.30 -8.41 8.73
C ASP A 175 -9.12 -7.21 9.65
N LYS A 176 -8.45 -7.37 10.81
CA LYS A 176 -8.11 -6.24 11.68
C LYS A 176 -7.26 -5.19 10.95
N ILE A 177 -6.24 -5.62 10.20
CA ILE A 177 -5.38 -4.73 9.42
C ILE A 177 -6.20 -4.02 8.34
N LEU A 178 -6.99 -4.75 7.55
CA LEU A 178 -7.83 -4.16 6.50
C LEU A 178 -8.85 -3.16 7.05
N ASN A 179 -9.51 -3.47 8.16
CA ASN A 179 -10.47 -2.56 8.79
C ASN A 179 -9.80 -1.26 9.25
N LYS A 180 -8.58 -1.33 9.80
CA LYS A 180 -7.80 -0.14 10.14
C LYS A 180 -7.49 0.69 8.89
N ILE A 181 -6.98 0.05 7.82
CA ILE A 181 -6.66 0.71 6.55
C ILE A 181 -7.89 1.43 6.00
N GLU A 182 -9.04 0.76 5.95
CA GLU A 182 -10.28 1.35 5.42
C GLU A 182 -10.76 2.54 6.25
N LYS A 183 -10.61 2.48 7.58
CA LYS A 183 -10.91 3.61 8.47
C LYS A 183 -9.98 4.81 8.18
N GLU A 184 -8.68 4.57 8.04
CA GLU A 184 -7.70 5.63 7.79
C GLU A 184 -7.86 6.27 6.42
N ILE A 185 -8.22 5.47 5.40
CA ILE A 185 -8.56 5.98 4.06
C ILE A 185 -9.83 6.85 4.11
N LYS A 186 -10.87 6.44 4.86
CA LYS A 186 -12.07 7.28 5.04
C LYS A 186 -11.72 8.61 5.69
N GLU A 187 -10.96 8.57 6.78
CA GLU A 187 -10.52 9.77 7.49
C GLU A 187 -9.70 10.71 6.60
N TYR A 188 -8.78 10.15 5.80
CA TYR A 188 -8.01 10.91 4.81
C TYR A 188 -8.92 11.65 3.81
N HIS A 189 -9.90 10.95 3.22
CA HIS A 189 -10.83 11.56 2.28
C HIS A 189 -11.72 12.62 2.95
N GLU A 190 -12.15 12.40 4.20
CA GLU A 190 -12.92 13.38 4.96
C GLU A 190 -12.12 14.65 5.23
N GLN A 191 -10.84 14.53 5.62
CA GLN A 191 -9.98 15.69 5.82
C GLN A 191 -9.76 16.45 4.51
N ILE A 192 -9.45 15.77 3.43
CA ILE A 192 -9.20 16.44 2.15
C ILE A 192 -10.46 17.13 1.62
N LYS A 193 -11.65 16.55 1.79
CA LYS A 193 -12.92 17.18 1.34
C LYS A 193 -13.18 18.54 1.99
N LYS A 194 -12.71 18.78 3.22
CA LYS A 194 -12.84 20.08 3.91
C LYS A 194 -12.14 21.22 3.17
N VAL A 195 -11.23 20.93 2.23
CA VAL A 195 -10.59 21.95 1.40
C VAL A 195 -11.60 22.84 0.68
N PHE A 196 -12.75 22.30 0.28
CA PHE A 196 -13.77 23.06 -0.44
C PHE A 196 -14.55 24.05 0.43
N GLU A 197 -14.45 23.93 1.76
CA GLU A 197 -15.04 24.84 2.75
C GLU A 197 -14.10 26.01 3.09
N ILE A 198 -12.84 25.93 2.64
CA ILE A 198 -11.77 26.88 2.96
C ILE A 198 -11.64 27.92 1.83
N PRO A 199 -11.36 29.20 2.14
CA PRO A 199 -11.05 30.21 1.12
C PRO A 199 -9.88 29.80 0.22
N LEU A 200 -9.98 30.06 -1.10
CA LEU A 200 -9.06 29.56 -2.13
C LEU A 200 -7.57 29.73 -1.79
N LEU A 201 -7.15 30.92 -1.34
CA LEU A 201 -5.76 31.19 -0.97
C LEU A 201 -5.23 30.24 0.12
N ASN A 202 -6.10 29.89 1.09
CA ASN A 202 -5.76 29.05 2.22
C ASN A 202 -5.87 27.55 1.90
N GLN A 203 -6.50 27.18 0.77
CA GLN A 203 -6.63 25.78 0.36
C GLN A 203 -5.26 25.15 0.07
N PHE A 204 -4.35 25.90 -0.54
CA PHE A 204 -3.04 25.39 -0.94
C PHE A 204 -2.21 24.99 0.28
N ASP A 205 -2.14 25.87 1.29
CA ASP A 205 -1.46 25.58 2.56
C ASP A 205 -2.16 24.48 3.37
N TYR A 206 -3.48 24.36 3.25
CA TYR A 206 -4.24 23.29 3.90
C TYR A 206 -3.92 21.91 3.31
N LEU A 207 -3.92 21.79 1.98
CA LEU A 207 -3.62 20.54 1.29
C LEU A 207 -2.18 20.11 1.52
N ASP A 208 -1.22 21.04 1.48
CA ASP A 208 0.18 20.77 1.78
C ASP A 208 0.40 20.14 3.16
N LYS A 209 -0.37 20.59 4.16
CA LYS A 209 -0.30 20.04 5.53
C LYS A 209 -0.82 18.61 5.62
N ILE A 210 -1.75 18.23 4.74
CA ILE A 210 -2.34 16.89 4.72
C ILE A 210 -1.51 15.95 3.84
N ASP A 211 -1.25 16.37 2.61
CA ASP A 211 -0.50 15.63 1.60
C ASP A 211 0.19 16.61 0.63
N LYS A 212 1.45 16.91 0.93
CA LYS A 212 2.32 17.80 0.15
C LYS A 212 2.44 17.40 -1.32
N ASN A 213 2.32 16.11 -1.62
CA ASN A 213 2.47 15.59 -2.98
C ASN A 213 1.12 15.46 -3.71
N LEU A 214 0.00 15.80 -3.07
CA LEU A 214 -1.31 15.69 -3.70
C LEU A 214 -1.40 16.57 -4.94
N LEU A 215 -1.01 17.84 -4.82
CA LEU A 215 -1.17 18.82 -5.88
C LEU A 215 -0.22 18.57 -7.05
N SER A 216 1.05 18.33 -6.77
CA SER A 216 2.05 17.99 -7.79
C SER A 216 1.74 16.65 -8.47
N GLY A 217 1.13 15.71 -7.75
CA GLY A 217 0.63 14.46 -8.31
C GLY A 217 -0.56 14.63 -9.27
N ILE A 218 -1.28 15.77 -9.22
CA ILE A 218 -2.32 16.11 -10.21
C ILE A 218 -1.68 16.74 -11.44
N SER A 219 -0.89 17.79 -11.24
CA SER A 219 -0.13 18.45 -12.31
C SER A 219 0.92 19.39 -11.72
N TYR A 220 2.05 19.56 -12.41
CA TYR A 220 3.11 20.48 -12.02
C TYR A 220 2.62 21.95 -11.99
N ILE A 221 1.64 22.32 -12.81
CA ILE A 221 1.05 23.68 -12.77
C ILE A 221 0.27 23.95 -11.47
N PHE A 222 -0.06 22.91 -10.71
CA PHE A 222 -0.77 23.02 -9.43
C PHE A 222 0.16 22.99 -8.24
N GLU A 223 1.48 23.06 -8.45
CA GLU A 223 2.40 23.35 -7.36
C GLU A 223 1.95 24.59 -6.59
N LYS A 224 2.11 24.52 -5.27
CA LYS A 224 1.58 25.53 -4.35
C LYS A 224 2.02 26.95 -4.69
N ASP A 225 3.29 27.13 -5.03
CA ASP A 225 3.82 28.46 -5.33
C ASP A 225 3.22 29.01 -6.64
N SER A 226 3.05 28.16 -7.65
CA SER A 226 2.33 28.48 -8.89
C SER A 226 0.87 28.87 -8.61
N LEU A 227 0.14 28.12 -7.78
CA LEU A 227 -1.24 28.45 -7.41
C LEU A 227 -1.35 29.78 -6.64
N LYS A 228 -0.42 30.05 -5.73
CA LYS A 228 -0.34 31.34 -5.03
C LYS A 228 -0.09 32.48 -6.01
N TYR A 229 0.84 32.28 -6.96
CA TYR A 229 1.11 33.25 -8.02
C TYR A 229 -0.13 33.53 -8.87
N TYR A 230 -0.85 32.50 -9.32
CA TYR A 230 -2.08 32.68 -10.10
C TYR A 230 -3.16 33.42 -9.31
N TYR A 231 -3.31 33.11 -8.02
CA TYR A 231 -4.28 33.78 -7.16
C TYR A 231 -3.97 35.29 -7.02
N GLN A 232 -2.71 35.64 -6.77
CA GLN A 232 -2.28 37.04 -6.64
C GLN A 232 -2.45 37.82 -7.95
N ASN A 233 -2.24 37.16 -9.09
CA ASN A 233 -2.32 37.79 -10.41
C ASN A 233 -3.69 37.63 -11.10
N MET A 234 -4.70 37.05 -10.44
CA MET A 234 -5.98 36.66 -11.07
C MET A 234 -6.73 37.78 -11.78
N ARG A 235 -6.47 39.04 -11.42
CA ARG A 235 -7.08 40.23 -12.03
C ARG A 235 -6.28 40.82 -13.19
N LYS A 236 -5.01 40.42 -13.37
CA LYS A 236 -4.11 40.97 -14.40
C LYS A 236 -4.40 40.38 -15.78
N HIS A 237 -4.72 39.09 -15.84
CA HIS A 237 -5.02 38.41 -17.10
C HIS A 237 -5.92 37.18 -16.90
N ARG A 238 -6.74 36.86 -17.90
CA ARG A 238 -7.67 35.72 -17.86
C ARG A 238 -7.00 34.35 -17.68
N ARG A 239 -5.72 34.21 -18.10
CA ARG A 239 -4.91 32.98 -17.99
C ARG A 239 -4.86 32.44 -16.56
N TYR A 240 -4.74 33.32 -15.58
CA TYR A 240 -4.60 32.93 -14.17
C TYR A 240 -5.91 32.44 -13.58
N LEU A 241 -7.01 33.15 -13.86
CA LEU A 241 -8.35 32.69 -13.47
C LEU A 241 -8.64 31.33 -14.07
N TYR A 242 -8.23 31.12 -15.31
CA TYR A 242 -8.35 29.85 -16.01
C TYR A 242 -7.53 28.74 -15.32
N CYS A 243 -6.27 28.98 -14.94
CA CYS A 243 -5.48 28.01 -14.17
C CYS A 243 -6.12 27.65 -12.82
N LEU A 244 -6.68 28.64 -12.11
CA LEU A 244 -7.40 28.42 -10.85
C LEU A 244 -8.71 27.62 -11.04
N LYS A 245 -9.41 27.81 -12.17
CA LYS A 245 -10.56 26.98 -12.53
C LYS A 245 -10.13 25.53 -12.76
N GLN A 246 -9.06 25.31 -13.51
CA GLN A 246 -8.54 23.97 -13.78
C GLN A 246 -8.09 23.26 -12.49
N TYR A 247 -7.41 23.99 -11.60
CA TYR A 247 -7.09 23.50 -10.26
C TYR A 247 -8.34 23.00 -9.53
N LYS A 248 -9.40 23.81 -9.44
CA LYS A 248 -10.63 23.44 -8.73
C LYS A 248 -11.27 22.17 -9.31
N LYS A 249 -11.26 22.02 -10.63
CA LYS A 249 -11.80 20.85 -11.31
C LYS A 249 -10.98 19.61 -11.07
N ALA A 250 -9.68 19.69 -11.32
CA ALA A 250 -8.77 18.56 -11.16
C ALA A 250 -8.76 18.08 -9.70
N LEU A 251 -8.73 19.01 -8.75
CA LEU A 251 -8.86 18.71 -7.33
C LEU A 251 -10.20 18.03 -7.01
N LYS A 252 -11.31 18.52 -7.56
CA LYS A 252 -12.63 17.88 -7.38
C LYS A 252 -12.64 16.46 -7.95
N SER A 253 -12.05 16.24 -9.12
CA SER A 253 -11.96 14.93 -9.75
C SER A 253 -11.18 13.95 -8.88
N VAL A 254 -10.00 14.35 -8.39
CA VAL A 254 -9.15 13.51 -7.52
C VAL A 254 -9.81 13.21 -6.17
N ILE A 255 -10.50 14.18 -5.57
CA ILE A 255 -11.10 14.00 -4.24
C ILE A 255 -12.42 13.22 -4.31
N LYS A 256 -13.24 13.46 -5.34
CA LYS A 256 -14.57 12.87 -5.46
C LYS A 256 -14.62 11.63 -6.35
N ASN A 257 -13.54 11.29 -7.05
CA ASN A 257 -13.52 10.31 -8.14
C ASN A 257 -14.61 10.60 -9.19
N GLU A 258 -14.89 11.88 -9.43
CA GLU A 258 -15.80 12.32 -10.50
C GLU A 258 -14.96 12.60 -11.75
N GLU A 259 -15.19 11.88 -12.84
CA GLU A 259 -14.58 12.20 -14.12
C GLU A 259 -15.03 13.60 -14.59
N ASP A 260 -14.07 14.41 -15.03
CA ASP A 260 -14.40 15.67 -15.68
C ASP A 260 -14.91 15.39 -17.09
N LYS A 261 -16.23 15.60 -17.28
CA LYS A 261 -16.92 15.40 -18.56
C LYS A 261 -16.96 16.68 -19.40
N THR A 262 -16.28 17.75 -18.98
CA THR A 262 -16.25 19.00 -19.73
C THR A 262 -15.59 18.79 -21.08
N LYS A 263 -16.25 19.24 -22.16
CA LYS A 263 -15.65 19.22 -23.50
C LYS A 263 -14.74 20.43 -23.67
N TYR A 264 -13.45 20.16 -23.83
CA TYR A 264 -12.44 21.16 -24.08
C TYR A 264 -12.21 21.37 -25.58
N TYR A 265 -11.80 22.58 -25.95
CA TYR A 265 -11.13 22.83 -27.20
C TYR A 265 -9.74 23.43 -26.91
N SER A 266 -8.77 23.02 -27.70
CA SER A 266 -7.43 23.59 -27.65
C SER A 266 -7.30 24.63 -28.75
N LEU A 267 -6.64 25.75 -28.45
CA LEU A 267 -6.25 26.75 -29.44
C LEU A 267 -5.04 26.29 -30.26
N ILE A 268 -4.33 25.27 -29.78
CA ILE A 268 -3.17 24.64 -30.41
C ILE A 268 -3.37 23.13 -30.54
N GLU A 269 -2.65 22.47 -31.44
CA GLU A 269 -2.69 21.01 -31.57
C GLU A 269 -2.11 20.31 -30.33
N ILE A 270 -2.60 19.11 -30.02
CA ILE A 270 -2.13 18.30 -28.86
C ILE A 270 -0.63 18.03 -28.97
N TYR A 271 -0.14 17.68 -30.16
CA TYR A 271 1.28 17.45 -30.39
C TYR A 271 2.12 18.70 -30.08
N ASP A 272 1.63 19.89 -30.45
CA ASP A 272 2.35 21.15 -30.22
C ASP A 272 2.44 21.50 -28.74
N ARG A 273 1.35 21.25 -27.99
CA ARG A 273 1.36 21.37 -26.53
C ARG A 273 2.47 20.51 -25.93
N GLU A 274 2.61 19.26 -26.35
CA GLU A 274 3.62 18.34 -25.80
C GLU A 274 5.04 18.83 -26.04
N GLN A 275 5.33 19.37 -27.22
CA GLN A 275 6.67 19.91 -27.52
C GLN A 275 6.95 21.19 -26.73
N LEU A 276 5.97 22.10 -26.66
CA LEU A 276 6.07 23.31 -25.85
C LEU A 276 6.24 22.99 -24.36
N GLN A 277 5.57 21.94 -23.86
CA GLN A 277 5.72 21.49 -22.48
C GLN A 277 7.13 20.98 -22.19
N LYS A 278 7.76 20.31 -23.15
CA LYS A 278 9.14 19.81 -23.02
C LYS A 278 10.20 20.90 -23.20
N LYS A 279 9.79 22.12 -23.61
CA LYS A 279 10.69 23.19 -24.05
C LYS A 279 11.68 22.65 -25.11
N ASP A 280 11.14 21.97 -26.12
CA ASP A 280 11.92 21.28 -27.15
C ASP A 280 12.87 22.23 -27.90
N LYS A 281 14.07 21.72 -28.27
CA LYS A 281 15.12 22.53 -28.91
C LYS A 281 14.89 22.74 -30.41
N VAL A 282 14.10 21.89 -31.05
CA VAL A 282 13.79 21.93 -32.48
C VAL A 282 12.46 22.64 -32.70
N PHE A 283 11.44 22.26 -31.94
CA PHE A 283 10.11 22.87 -31.97
C PHE A 283 10.03 24.05 -30.99
N THR A 284 10.74 25.14 -31.32
CA THR A 284 10.83 26.33 -30.47
C THR A 284 9.57 27.20 -30.54
N ILE A 285 9.49 28.21 -29.65
CA ILE A 285 8.40 29.20 -29.67
C ILE A 285 8.35 29.92 -31.03
N ASP A 286 9.49 30.26 -31.62
CA ASP A 286 9.57 30.87 -32.96
C ASP A 286 8.93 30.01 -34.06
N PHE A 287 9.13 28.68 -33.98
CA PHE A 287 8.49 27.75 -34.89
C PHE A 287 6.97 27.84 -34.78
N TYR A 288 6.45 27.84 -33.55
CA TYR A 288 5.01 27.93 -33.30
C TYR A 288 4.42 29.32 -33.59
N THR A 289 5.17 30.39 -33.41
CA THR A 289 4.79 31.76 -33.81
C THR A 289 4.56 31.82 -35.32
N LYS A 290 5.38 31.12 -36.12
CA LYS A 290 5.17 31.02 -37.57
C LYS A 290 3.98 30.13 -37.92
N LYS A 291 3.80 28.99 -37.22
CA LYS A 291 2.70 28.04 -37.45
C LYS A 291 1.33 28.69 -37.17
N TYR A 292 1.21 29.46 -36.10
CA TYR A 292 -0.03 30.08 -35.64
C TYR A 292 -0.14 31.59 -35.94
N LYS A 293 0.53 32.05 -37.00
CA LYS A 293 0.63 33.47 -37.38
C LYS A 293 -0.72 34.20 -37.54
N ASP A 294 -1.77 33.46 -37.88
CA ASP A 294 -3.11 34.01 -38.14
C ASP A 294 -4.00 34.01 -36.88
N ASN A 295 -3.51 33.52 -35.74
CA ASN A 295 -4.25 33.48 -34.48
C ASN A 295 -3.64 34.43 -33.45
N GLU A 296 -4.19 35.65 -33.38
CA GLU A 296 -3.69 36.72 -32.50
C GLU A 296 -3.65 36.33 -31.01
N VAL A 297 -4.61 35.50 -30.57
CA VAL A 297 -4.64 35.01 -29.19
C VAL A 297 -3.45 34.09 -28.94
N VAL A 298 -3.19 33.14 -29.85
CA VAL A 298 -2.05 32.21 -29.72
C VAL A 298 -0.74 32.98 -29.75
N LEU A 299 -0.58 33.96 -30.65
CA LEU A 299 0.63 34.77 -30.74
C LEU A 299 0.93 35.57 -29.48
N LYS A 300 -0.10 36.17 -28.86
CA LYS A 300 0.05 36.91 -27.60
C LYS A 300 0.56 36.01 -26.47
N GLU A 301 0.04 34.79 -26.40
CA GLU A 301 0.43 33.82 -25.37
C GLU A 301 1.82 33.24 -25.63
N LEU A 302 2.17 32.92 -26.88
CA LEU A 302 3.51 32.46 -27.27
C LEU A 302 4.57 33.53 -26.96
N LYS A 303 4.30 34.80 -27.25
CA LYS A 303 5.20 35.91 -26.88
C LYS A 303 5.38 36.02 -25.37
N ASN A 304 4.31 35.82 -24.60
CA ASN A 304 4.41 35.81 -23.14
C ASN A 304 5.23 34.62 -22.62
N MET A 305 5.08 33.44 -23.23
CA MET A 305 5.90 32.26 -22.93
C MET A 305 7.38 32.53 -23.23
N GLU A 306 7.69 33.20 -24.33
CA GLU A 306 9.07 33.54 -24.70
C GLU A 306 9.74 34.46 -23.69
N LEU A 307 9.05 35.53 -23.31
CA LEU A 307 9.55 36.48 -22.29
C LEU A 307 9.76 35.84 -20.92
N ASN A 308 8.99 34.79 -20.62
CA ASN A 308 8.98 34.11 -19.33
C ASN A 308 9.48 32.67 -19.42
N PHE A 309 10.38 32.37 -20.37
CA PHE A 309 10.84 31.01 -20.63
C PHE A 309 11.41 30.27 -19.40
N TYR A 310 11.99 31.02 -18.46
CA TYR A 310 12.56 30.49 -17.21
C TYR A 310 11.67 30.67 -15.97
N ASP A 311 10.52 31.34 -16.11
CA ASP A 311 9.49 31.41 -15.07
C ASP A 311 8.41 30.37 -15.38
N ASP A 312 8.51 29.21 -14.74
CA ASP A 312 7.61 28.09 -15.01
C ASP A 312 6.15 28.44 -14.70
N ALA A 313 5.87 29.23 -13.65
CA ALA A 313 4.50 29.61 -13.33
C ALA A 313 3.88 30.42 -14.49
N GLU A 314 4.59 31.43 -14.98
CA GLU A 314 4.08 32.29 -16.06
C GLU A 314 4.08 31.58 -17.43
N TYR A 315 5.13 30.83 -17.75
CA TYR A 315 5.24 30.03 -18.98
C TYR A 315 4.09 29.05 -19.09
N TYR A 316 3.88 28.22 -18.06
CA TYR A 316 2.90 27.16 -18.11
C TYR A 316 1.47 27.65 -17.87
N ALA A 317 1.26 28.79 -17.22
CA ALA A 317 -0.05 29.45 -17.21
C ALA A 317 -0.52 29.79 -18.62
N SER A 318 0.41 30.26 -19.47
CA SER A 318 0.15 30.61 -20.87
C SER A 318 -0.10 29.35 -21.71
N LEU A 319 0.75 28.32 -21.58
CA LEU A 319 0.56 27.05 -22.29
C LEU A 319 -0.77 26.37 -21.93
N ASN A 320 -1.11 26.35 -20.64
CA ASN A 320 -2.36 25.76 -20.18
C ASN A 320 -3.57 26.53 -20.71
N PHE A 321 -3.48 27.86 -20.73
CA PHE A 321 -4.51 28.72 -21.32
C PHE A 321 -4.73 28.44 -22.81
N LEU A 322 -3.69 28.08 -23.56
CA LEU A 322 -3.83 27.65 -24.95
C LEU A 322 -4.46 26.26 -25.12
N SER A 323 -4.28 25.37 -24.14
CA SER A 323 -4.49 23.93 -24.33
C SER A 323 -5.89 23.41 -24.02
N GLU A 324 -6.65 24.06 -23.15
CA GLU A 324 -7.86 23.45 -22.56
C GLU A 324 -9.02 24.45 -22.35
N ASN A 325 -9.40 25.22 -23.38
CA ASN A 325 -10.50 26.19 -23.26
C ASN A 325 -11.88 25.51 -23.19
N GLU A 326 -12.74 26.02 -22.31
CA GLU A 326 -14.15 25.60 -22.23
C GLU A 326 -14.90 26.10 -23.47
N LYS A 327 -15.62 25.22 -24.18
CA LYS A 327 -16.62 25.68 -25.16
C LYS A 327 -17.71 26.43 -24.39
N ASN A 328 -17.92 27.71 -24.74
CA ASN A 328 -19.07 28.48 -24.24
C ASN A 328 -20.38 27.85 -24.67
#